data_AF-A0AAW0WEM0-F1
#
_entry.id   AF-A0AAW0WEM0-F1
#
_cell.length_a   1.000
_cell.length_b   1.000
_cell.length_c   1.000
_cell.angle_alpha   90.00
_cell.angle_beta   90.00
_cell.angle_gamma   90.00
#
_symmetry.space_group_name_H-M   'P 1'
#
loop_
_entity.id
_entity.type
_entity.pdbx_description
1 polymer ?
#
loop_
_entity_poly.entity_id
_entity_poly.type
_entity_poly.pdbx_seq_one_letter_code
_entity_poly.pdbx_strand_id
1 'polypeptide(L)'
;REIGECFDKLADDPDCRAVVLSAAGKMFSSGIDFNDLAEIGGIVSSDDDVARKGRALHKLIIKYQEFFTSMEKCPKPVIAAVHSACIGAGVDLICSADIRYSSSDAWFQVKEVDVGLAADVGTLQRLPKIIGNQSLVRELSFSGRKMLASEALECGFVSKIFEDNESLLSGALDMASTIASKSPVAVQATKMALVHARDHPVQEGLDFIRILNMSMLQSEDVKIAAMAQMSKGEIKATFSKL
;
A
#
# COMPACT_ATOMS: atom_id res chain seq x y z
N ARG A 1 13.25 -5.50 -5.45
CA ARG A 1 14.27 -5.50 -4.37
C ARG A 1 14.37 -4.15 -3.68
N GLU A 2 14.74 -3.08 -4.39
CA GLU A 2 15.02 -1.77 -3.80
C GLU A 2 13.83 -1.18 -3.03
N ILE A 3 12.60 -1.39 -3.52
CA ILE A 3 11.40 -0.96 -2.79
C ILE A 3 11.25 -1.65 -1.43
N GLY A 4 11.59 -2.94 -1.34
CA GLY A 4 11.60 -3.69 -0.09
C GLY A 4 12.61 -3.10 0.89
N GLU A 5 13.86 -2.94 0.45
CA GLU A 5 14.93 -2.35 1.27
C GLU A 5 14.62 -0.91 1.70
N CYS A 6 13.90 -0.15 0.87
CA CYS A 6 13.45 1.20 1.20
C CYS A 6 12.43 1.18 2.35
N PHE A 7 11.40 0.34 2.25
CA PHE A 7 10.38 0.25 3.30
C PHE A 7 10.91 -0.39 4.59
N ASP A 8 11.87 -1.32 4.51
CA ASP A 8 12.57 -1.84 5.69
C ASP A 8 13.30 -0.70 6.44
N LYS A 9 14.02 0.16 5.72
CA LYS A 9 14.69 1.33 6.33
C LYS A 9 13.69 2.34 6.91
N LEU A 10 12.62 2.64 6.17
CA LEU A 10 11.58 3.56 6.64
C LEU A 10 10.83 3.00 7.85
N ALA A 11 10.69 1.69 7.96
CA ALA A 11 10.06 1.04 9.11
C ALA A 11 10.84 1.25 10.42
N ASP A 12 12.16 1.39 10.35
CA ASP A 12 13.04 1.63 11.50
C ASP A 12 13.40 3.11 11.71
N ASP A 13 13.09 3.99 10.75
CA ASP A 13 13.38 5.42 10.87
C ASP A 13 12.46 6.10 11.91
N PRO A 14 12.98 6.63 13.03
CA PRO A 14 12.20 7.27 14.09
C PRO A 14 11.70 8.68 13.71
N ASP A 15 12.29 9.29 12.68
CA ASP A 15 11.90 10.60 12.15
C ASP A 15 10.79 10.50 11.09
N CYS A 16 10.63 9.33 10.47
CA CYS A 16 9.55 9.08 9.52
C CYS A 16 8.22 8.80 10.23
N ARG A 17 7.15 9.53 9.86
CA ARG A 17 5.78 9.32 10.41
C ARG A 17 4.72 8.95 9.39
N ALA A 18 4.94 9.27 8.12
CA ALA A 18 4.09 8.92 7.00
C ALA A 18 4.93 8.95 5.71
N VAL A 19 4.53 8.18 4.71
CA VAL A 19 5.25 8.04 3.44
C VAL A 19 4.31 8.41 2.29
N VAL A 20 4.81 9.19 1.33
CA VAL A 20 4.15 9.37 0.03
C VAL A 20 4.93 8.58 -1.01
N LEU A 21 4.27 7.65 -1.68
CA LEU A 21 4.80 6.92 -2.82
C LEU A 21 4.27 7.55 -4.10
N SER A 22 5.16 8.08 -4.92
CA SER A 22 4.86 8.62 -6.25
C SER A 22 5.91 8.15 -7.26
N ALA A 23 5.75 8.53 -8.52
CA ALA A 23 6.68 8.19 -9.59
C ALA A 23 7.12 9.42 -10.37
N ALA A 24 8.33 9.37 -10.91
CA ALA A 24 8.83 10.37 -11.85
C ALA A 24 8.34 10.07 -13.28
N GLY A 25 8.35 11.10 -14.13
CA GLY A 25 8.10 10.94 -15.57
C GLY A 25 6.61 10.95 -15.95
N LYS A 26 6.29 10.36 -17.11
CA LYS A 26 4.98 10.51 -17.77
C LYS A 26 3.85 9.66 -17.18
N MET A 27 4.20 8.64 -16.40
CA MET A 27 3.25 7.69 -15.84
C MET A 27 3.74 7.13 -14.52
N PHE A 28 2.84 6.57 -13.73
CA PHE A 28 3.19 5.96 -12.47
C PHE A 28 4.03 4.70 -12.63
N SER A 29 3.52 3.71 -13.38
CA SER A 29 4.26 2.47 -13.65
C SER A 29 3.70 1.74 -14.86
N SER A 30 4.60 1.25 -15.72
CA SER A 30 4.29 0.36 -16.84
C SER A 30 4.21 -1.13 -16.46
N GLY A 31 4.45 -1.47 -15.19
CA GLY A 31 4.46 -2.85 -14.71
C GLY A 31 5.85 -3.48 -14.74
N ILE A 32 5.87 -4.82 -14.84
CA ILE A 32 7.10 -5.64 -14.83
C ILE A 32 8.02 -5.29 -16.00
N ASP A 33 9.34 -5.31 -15.77
CA ASP A 33 10.32 -4.98 -16.80
C ASP A 33 10.86 -6.22 -17.54
N PHE A 34 11.68 -5.97 -18.58
CA PHE A 34 12.27 -7.04 -19.38
C PHE A 34 13.29 -7.92 -18.63
N ASN A 35 13.98 -7.38 -17.62
CA ASN A 35 14.96 -8.13 -16.83
C ASN A 35 14.25 -9.13 -15.92
N ASP A 36 13.16 -8.71 -15.28
CA ASP A 36 12.32 -9.59 -14.46
C ASP A 36 11.73 -10.73 -15.31
N LEU A 37 11.21 -10.41 -16.50
CA LEU A 37 10.73 -11.42 -17.46
C LEU A 37 11.84 -12.37 -17.92
N ALA A 38 13.07 -11.85 -18.12
CA ALA A 38 14.22 -12.67 -18.48
C ALA A 38 14.66 -13.62 -17.36
N GLU A 39 14.61 -13.19 -16.09
CA GLU A 39 14.89 -14.04 -14.93
C GLU A 39 13.90 -15.21 -14.86
N ILE A 40 12.60 -14.93 -15.01
CA ILE A 40 11.55 -15.95 -15.06
C ILE A 40 11.79 -16.89 -16.25
N GLY A 41 12.05 -16.33 -17.44
CA GLY A 41 12.31 -17.09 -18.67
C GLY A 41 13.53 -18.02 -18.54
N GLY A 42 14.58 -17.57 -17.86
CA GLY A 42 15.78 -18.37 -17.58
C GLY A 42 15.49 -19.58 -16.69
N ILE A 43 14.65 -19.42 -15.66
CA ILE A 43 14.22 -20.54 -14.82
C ILE A 43 13.36 -21.53 -15.61
N VAL A 44 12.37 -21.03 -16.34
CA VAL A 44 11.43 -21.85 -17.13
C VAL A 44 12.16 -22.64 -18.22
N SER A 45 13.16 -22.03 -18.86
CA SER A 45 13.91 -22.61 -19.98
C SER A 45 15.12 -23.45 -19.57
N SER A 46 15.42 -23.56 -18.27
CA SER A 46 16.50 -24.43 -17.78
C SER A 46 16.27 -25.91 -18.13
N ASP A 47 17.32 -26.74 -18.09
CA ASP A 47 17.21 -28.19 -18.36
C ASP A 47 16.65 -29.00 -17.17
N ASP A 48 16.35 -28.34 -16.06
CA ASP A 48 15.78 -28.96 -14.87
C ASP A 48 14.38 -29.56 -15.11
N ASP A 49 14.00 -30.55 -14.29
CA ASP A 49 12.64 -31.07 -14.29
C ASP A 49 11.62 -30.08 -13.71
N VAL A 50 10.33 -30.34 -13.96
CA VAL A 50 9.22 -29.47 -13.56
C VAL A 50 9.24 -29.20 -12.05
N ALA A 51 9.60 -30.18 -11.23
CA ALA A 51 9.62 -30.04 -9.78
C ALA A 51 10.72 -29.09 -9.30
N ARG A 52 11.93 -29.18 -9.87
CA ARG A 52 13.07 -28.29 -9.54
C ARG A 52 12.82 -26.87 -10.02
N LYS A 53 12.31 -26.70 -11.24
CA LYS A 53 11.85 -25.40 -11.78
C LYS A 53 10.78 -24.78 -10.89
N GLY A 54 9.78 -25.56 -10.50
CA GLY A 54 8.71 -25.12 -9.60
C GLY A 54 9.25 -24.63 -8.27
N ARG A 55 10.25 -25.30 -7.68
CA ARG A 55 10.89 -24.85 -6.44
C ARG A 55 11.66 -23.54 -6.61
N ALA A 56 12.31 -23.33 -7.75
CA ALA A 56 13.00 -22.07 -8.06
C ALA A 56 12.00 -20.92 -8.24
N LEU A 57 10.95 -21.12 -9.05
CA LEU A 57 9.88 -20.14 -9.24
C LEU A 57 9.17 -19.79 -7.93
N HIS A 58 8.86 -20.78 -7.10
CA HIS A 58 8.22 -20.55 -5.80
C HIS A 58 9.06 -19.60 -4.90
N LYS A 59 10.39 -19.77 -4.88
CA LYS A 59 11.28 -18.86 -4.13
C LYS A 59 11.28 -17.45 -4.71
N LEU A 60 11.29 -17.33 -6.04
CA LEU A 60 11.27 -16.03 -6.72
C LEU A 60 9.95 -15.28 -6.45
N ILE A 61 8.82 -15.98 -6.56
CA ILE A 61 7.49 -15.43 -6.30
C ILE A 61 7.37 -14.94 -4.86
N ILE A 62 7.80 -15.74 -3.86
CA ILE A 62 7.82 -15.31 -2.45
C ILE A 62 8.63 -14.01 -2.30
N LYS A 63 9.82 -13.96 -2.89
CA LYS A 63 10.70 -12.78 -2.81
C LYS A 63 10.03 -11.54 -3.42
N TYR A 64 9.33 -11.69 -4.53
CA TYR A 64 8.60 -10.57 -5.15
C TYR A 64 7.42 -10.14 -4.29
N GLN A 65 6.61 -11.09 -3.81
CA GLN A 65 5.52 -10.82 -2.85
C GLN A 65 6.03 -10.09 -1.61
N GLU A 66 7.19 -10.47 -1.06
CA GLU A 66 7.81 -9.81 0.10
C GLU A 66 8.17 -8.35 -0.21
N PHE A 67 8.69 -8.06 -1.40
CA PHE A 67 9.02 -6.68 -1.79
C PHE A 67 7.79 -5.76 -1.79
N PHE A 68 6.65 -6.20 -2.34
CA PHE A 68 5.43 -5.39 -2.28
C PHE A 68 4.83 -5.37 -0.87
N THR A 69 4.84 -6.52 -0.17
CA THR A 69 4.28 -6.65 1.18
C THR A 69 5.06 -5.83 2.23
N SER A 70 6.33 -5.50 1.98
CA SER A 70 7.11 -4.61 2.85
C SER A 70 6.40 -3.27 3.12
N MET A 71 5.67 -2.73 2.13
CA MET A 71 4.93 -1.49 2.26
C MET A 71 3.74 -1.59 3.23
N GLU A 72 3.01 -2.71 3.19
CA GLU A 72 1.91 -3.00 4.13
C GLU A 72 2.45 -3.28 5.54
N LYS A 73 3.60 -3.95 5.63
CA LYS A 73 4.30 -4.25 6.90
C LYS A 73 4.93 -3.03 7.56
N CYS A 74 5.30 -2.01 6.78
CA CYS A 74 5.83 -0.76 7.32
C CYS A 74 4.81 -0.14 8.29
N PRO A 75 5.17 0.16 9.56
CA PRO A 75 4.20 0.65 10.53
C PRO A 75 3.73 2.08 10.23
N LYS A 76 4.47 2.84 9.40
CA LYS A 76 4.10 4.19 8.97
C LYS A 76 3.02 4.12 7.89
N PRO A 77 1.97 4.97 7.94
CA PRO A 77 1.00 5.03 6.86
C PRO A 77 1.61 5.46 5.53
N VAL A 78 1.15 4.85 4.45
CA VAL A 78 1.65 5.04 3.10
C VAL A 78 0.52 5.52 2.19
N ILE A 79 0.75 6.64 1.51
CA ILE A 79 -0.15 7.26 0.55
C ILE A 79 0.43 7.04 -0.84
N ALA A 80 -0.24 6.27 -1.68
CA ALA A 80 0.09 6.18 -3.10
C ALA A 80 -0.55 7.35 -3.86
N ALA A 81 0.29 8.14 -4.51
CA ALA A 81 -0.09 9.24 -5.39
C ALA A 81 0.15 8.82 -6.85
N VAL A 82 -0.93 8.43 -7.54
CA VAL A 82 -0.85 7.81 -8.86
C VAL A 82 -1.28 8.77 -9.97
N HIS A 83 -0.36 9.12 -10.86
CA HIS A 83 -0.67 9.88 -12.07
C HIS A 83 -0.61 9.03 -13.33
N SER A 84 -1.48 9.35 -14.29
CA SER A 84 -1.58 8.65 -15.56
C SER A 84 -1.64 7.11 -15.37
N ALA A 85 -0.86 6.35 -16.12
CA ALA A 85 -0.97 4.90 -16.15
C ALA A 85 -0.33 4.17 -14.96
N CYS A 86 -1.07 3.23 -14.38
CA CYS A 86 -0.62 2.28 -13.37
C CYS A 86 -1.02 0.85 -13.78
N ILE A 87 -0.03 0.06 -14.21
CA ILE A 87 -0.25 -1.18 -14.98
C ILE A 87 0.37 -2.37 -14.25
N GLY A 88 -0.36 -3.50 -14.21
CA GLY A 88 0.11 -4.79 -13.70
C GLY A 88 0.67 -4.68 -12.28
N ALA A 89 1.95 -5.04 -12.10
CA ALA A 89 2.69 -4.89 -10.84
C ALA A 89 2.60 -3.50 -10.18
N GLY A 90 2.32 -2.43 -10.94
CA GLY A 90 1.98 -1.13 -10.37
C GLY A 90 0.70 -1.14 -9.53
N VAL A 91 -0.33 -1.86 -9.98
CA VAL A 91 -1.58 -2.11 -9.25
C VAL A 91 -1.32 -2.96 -8.02
N ASP A 92 -0.50 -4.02 -8.13
CA ASP A 92 -0.11 -4.86 -6.98
C ASP A 92 0.55 -4.02 -5.88
N LEU A 93 1.44 -3.11 -6.30
CA LEU A 93 2.11 -2.18 -5.40
C LEU A 93 1.10 -1.29 -4.68
N ILE A 94 0.29 -0.51 -5.41
CA ILE A 94 -0.62 0.45 -4.74
C ILE A 94 -1.77 -0.24 -3.98
N CYS A 95 -2.08 -1.50 -4.28
CA CYS A 95 -2.98 -2.31 -3.45
C CYS A 95 -2.39 -2.61 -2.07
N SER A 96 -1.08 -2.53 -1.87
CA SER A 96 -0.45 -2.64 -0.55
C SER A 96 -0.30 -1.30 0.19
N ALA A 97 -0.73 -0.17 -0.41
CA ALA A 97 -0.74 1.14 0.24
C ALA A 97 -1.98 1.30 1.13
N ASP A 98 -1.88 2.16 2.14
CA ASP A 98 -2.99 2.44 3.06
C ASP A 98 -4.03 3.38 2.43
N ILE A 99 -3.55 4.42 1.74
CA ILE A 99 -4.36 5.43 1.07
C ILE A 99 -3.93 5.51 -0.40
N ARG A 100 -4.90 5.69 -1.30
CA ARG A 100 -4.65 5.93 -2.74
C ARG A 100 -5.33 7.21 -3.18
N TYR A 101 -4.56 8.09 -3.81
CA TYR A 101 -5.03 9.27 -4.53
C TYR A 101 -4.60 9.16 -6.00
N SER A 102 -5.33 9.84 -6.88
CA SER A 102 -4.96 9.88 -8.30
C SER A 102 -5.12 11.26 -8.92
N SER A 103 -4.45 11.49 -10.04
CA SER A 103 -4.79 12.58 -10.95
C SER A 103 -6.01 12.22 -11.80
N SER A 104 -6.59 13.20 -12.48
CA SER A 104 -7.78 13.03 -13.31
C SER A 104 -7.53 12.20 -14.57
N ASP A 105 -6.29 12.22 -15.09
CA ASP A 105 -5.84 11.43 -16.23
C ASP A 105 -5.39 10.01 -15.86
N ALA A 106 -5.47 9.64 -14.58
CA ALA A 106 -5.01 8.36 -14.11
C ALA A 106 -5.89 7.20 -14.58
N TRP A 107 -5.27 6.05 -14.78
CA TRP A 107 -5.97 4.80 -15.05
C TRP A 107 -5.17 3.59 -14.56
N PHE A 108 -5.91 2.54 -14.20
CA PHE A 108 -5.39 1.35 -13.54
C PHE A 108 -5.72 0.12 -14.36
N GLN A 109 -4.82 -0.86 -14.41
CA GLN A 109 -5.03 -2.06 -15.22
C GLN A 109 -4.38 -3.30 -14.57
N VAL A 110 -5.20 -4.29 -14.23
CA VAL A 110 -4.73 -5.64 -13.88
C VAL A 110 -4.38 -6.35 -15.19
N LYS A 111 -3.12 -6.22 -15.62
CA LYS A 111 -2.68 -6.50 -17.00
C LYS A 111 -2.26 -7.95 -17.23
N GLU A 112 -2.08 -8.71 -16.16
CA GLU A 112 -1.37 -9.99 -16.16
C GLU A 112 -2.00 -11.04 -17.07
N VAL A 113 -3.33 -11.05 -17.21
CA VAL A 113 -4.03 -11.97 -18.12
C VAL A 113 -3.64 -11.78 -19.59
N ASP A 114 -3.30 -10.56 -20.00
CA ASP A 114 -2.81 -10.27 -21.36
C ASP A 114 -1.37 -10.75 -21.58
N VAL A 115 -0.66 -11.07 -20.49
CA VAL A 115 0.69 -11.66 -20.50
C VAL A 115 0.60 -13.19 -20.31
N GLY A 116 -0.61 -13.74 -20.13
CA GLY A 116 -0.84 -15.18 -19.97
C GLY A 116 -0.56 -15.70 -18.56
N LEU A 117 -0.60 -14.84 -17.53
CA LEU A 117 -0.42 -15.23 -16.13
C LEU A 117 -1.50 -14.62 -15.23
N ALA A 118 -1.75 -15.25 -14.08
CA ALA A 118 -2.59 -14.68 -13.04
C ALA A 118 -1.74 -13.80 -12.14
N ALA A 119 -2.20 -12.60 -11.77
CA ALA A 119 -1.45 -11.72 -10.88
C ALA A 119 -1.14 -12.41 -9.54
N ASP A 120 0.14 -12.51 -9.20
CA ASP A 120 0.66 -13.37 -8.15
C ASP A 120 1.44 -12.61 -7.08
N VAL A 121 1.60 -11.28 -7.20
CA VAL A 121 2.38 -10.45 -6.26
C VAL A 121 1.54 -9.55 -5.35
N GLY A 122 0.20 -9.55 -5.48
CA GLY A 122 -0.67 -8.99 -4.46
C GLY A 122 -2.09 -8.58 -4.87
N THR A 123 -2.32 -8.26 -6.14
CA THR A 123 -3.59 -7.69 -6.62
C THR A 123 -4.77 -8.61 -6.28
N LEU A 124 -4.67 -9.91 -6.60
CA LEU A 124 -5.77 -10.86 -6.37
C LEU A 124 -6.08 -11.11 -4.89
N GLN A 125 -5.14 -10.80 -3.98
CA GLN A 125 -5.30 -10.97 -2.54
C GLN A 125 -5.81 -9.70 -1.86
N ARG A 126 -5.42 -8.52 -2.39
CA ARG A 126 -5.68 -7.22 -1.75
C ARG A 126 -6.81 -6.43 -2.40
N LEU A 127 -6.92 -6.39 -3.73
CA LEU A 127 -7.95 -5.64 -4.44
C LEU A 127 -9.39 -6.01 -3.98
N PRO A 128 -9.75 -7.30 -3.82
CA PRO A 128 -11.08 -7.68 -3.32
C PRO A 128 -11.37 -7.22 -1.88
N LYS A 129 -10.33 -6.87 -1.10
CA LYS A 129 -10.45 -6.36 0.27
C LYS A 129 -10.42 -4.83 0.34
N ILE A 130 -10.10 -4.16 -0.78
CA ILE A 130 -10.07 -2.71 -0.92
C ILE A 130 -11.40 -2.21 -1.48
N ILE A 131 -11.89 -2.82 -2.56
CA ILE A 131 -13.15 -2.43 -3.20
C ILE A 131 -14.26 -3.44 -2.90
N GLY A 132 -15.44 -2.94 -2.55
CA GLY A 132 -16.58 -3.79 -2.14
C GLY A 132 -17.27 -4.52 -3.31
N ASN A 133 -17.08 -4.07 -4.55
CA ASN A 133 -17.75 -4.64 -5.72
C ASN A 133 -16.96 -5.83 -6.31
N GLN A 134 -17.27 -7.04 -5.85
CA GLN A 134 -16.64 -8.27 -6.34
C GLN A 134 -16.89 -8.56 -7.82
N SER A 135 -18.02 -8.12 -8.38
CA SER A 135 -18.29 -8.27 -9.82
C SER A 135 -17.29 -7.46 -10.64
N LEU A 136 -17.05 -6.21 -10.22
CA LEU A 136 -16.08 -5.33 -10.85
C LEU A 136 -14.64 -5.86 -10.73
N VAL A 137 -14.24 -6.36 -9.55
CA VAL A 137 -12.91 -6.99 -9.36
C VAL A 137 -12.67 -8.10 -10.39
N ARG A 138 -13.66 -8.99 -10.57
CA ARG A 138 -13.59 -10.09 -11.53
C ARG A 138 -13.55 -9.57 -12.96
N GLU A 139 -14.37 -8.59 -13.29
CA GLU A 139 -14.38 -7.97 -14.62
C GLU A 139 -13.00 -7.38 -14.97
N LEU A 140 -12.43 -6.57 -14.08
CA LEU A 140 -11.10 -5.98 -14.26
C LEU A 140 -10.02 -7.05 -14.39
N SER A 141 -10.05 -8.07 -13.54
CA SER A 141 -9.03 -9.12 -13.49
C SER A 141 -9.10 -10.07 -14.68
N PHE A 142 -10.29 -10.39 -15.20
CA PHE A 142 -10.47 -11.32 -16.31
C PHE A 142 -10.32 -10.66 -17.67
N SER A 143 -10.78 -9.41 -17.81
CA SER A 143 -10.73 -8.70 -19.08
C SER A 143 -9.42 -7.97 -19.30
N GLY A 144 -8.66 -7.69 -18.23
CA GLY A 144 -7.52 -6.80 -18.28
C GLY A 144 -7.87 -5.39 -18.75
N ARG A 145 -9.13 -4.95 -18.70
CA ARG A 145 -9.50 -3.60 -19.15
C ARG A 145 -8.95 -2.52 -18.22
N LYS A 146 -8.88 -1.30 -18.73
CA LYS A 146 -8.55 -0.13 -17.91
C LYS A 146 -9.73 0.26 -17.01
N MET A 147 -9.42 0.62 -15.77
CA MET A 147 -10.29 1.35 -14.84
C MET A 147 -9.82 2.80 -14.81
N LEU A 148 -10.66 3.75 -15.23
CA LEU A 148 -10.31 5.17 -15.25
C LEU A 148 -10.47 5.80 -13.86
N ALA A 149 -9.84 6.95 -13.63
CA ALA A 149 -9.86 7.64 -12.33
C ALA A 149 -11.27 7.81 -11.74
N SER A 150 -12.26 8.20 -12.54
CA SER A 150 -13.64 8.39 -12.09
C SER A 150 -14.28 7.09 -11.56
N GLU A 151 -14.10 5.99 -12.28
CA GLU A 151 -14.57 4.67 -11.88
C GLU A 151 -13.81 4.17 -10.64
N ALA A 152 -12.50 4.45 -10.56
CA ALA A 152 -11.68 4.13 -9.40
C ALA A 152 -12.15 4.86 -8.13
N LEU A 153 -12.62 6.10 -8.25
CA LEU A 153 -13.21 6.84 -7.14
C LEU A 153 -14.58 6.27 -6.76
N GLU A 154 -15.43 6.01 -7.74
CA GLU A 154 -16.78 5.46 -7.55
C GLU A 154 -16.77 4.11 -6.85
N CYS A 155 -15.83 3.22 -7.21
CA CYS A 155 -15.71 1.90 -6.60
C CYS A 155 -14.93 1.89 -5.28
N GLY A 156 -14.40 3.04 -4.84
CA GLY A 156 -13.63 3.18 -3.60
C GLY A 156 -12.17 2.71 -3.69
N PHE A 157 -11.64 2.50 -4.91
CA PHE A 157 -10.24 2.17 -5.09
C PHE A 157 -9.32 3.34 -4.75
N VAL A 158 -9.68 4.55 -5.16
CA VAL A 158 -9.00 5.80 -4.75
C VAL A 158 -9.93 6.63 -3.87
N SER A 159 -9.35 7.37 -2.92
CA SER A 159 -10.12 8.21 -1.99
C SER A 159 -10.33 9.64 -2.47
N LYS A 160 -9.47 10.14 -3.36
CA LYS A 160 -9.57 11.48 -3.98
C LYS A 160 -8.94 11.50 -5.36
N ILE A 161 -9.50 12.34 -6.24
CA ILE A 161 -8.96 12.69 -7.54
C ILE A 161 -8.51 14.16 -7.51
N PHE A 162 -7.35 14.44 -8.09
CA PHE A 162 -6.80 15.77 -8.28
C PHE A 162 -6.73 16.11 -9.77
N GLU A 163 -6.63 17.39 -10.12
CA GLU A 163 -6.65 17.84 -11.52
C GLU A 163 -5.46 17.27 -12.30
N ASP A 164 -4.26 17.37 -11.72
CA ASP A 164 -2.99 17.00 -12.33
C ASP A 164 -2.01 16.38 -11.31
N ASN A 165 -0.81 16.03 -11.77
CA ASN A 165 0.20 15.41 -10.92
C ASN A 165 0.76 16.38 -9.84
N GLU A 166 0.80 17.68 -10.12
CA GLU A 166 1.31 18.67 -9.15
C GLU A 166 0.36 18.82 -7.97
N SER A 167 -0.92 19.05 -8.25
CA SER A 167 -1.98 19.12 -7.25
C SER A 167 -2.18 17.80 -6.50
N LEU A 168 -2.00 16.65 -7.18
CA LEU A 168 -1.97 15.33 -6.55
C LEU A 168 -0.86 15.20 -5.52
N LEU A 169 0.38 15.55 -5.88
CA LEU A 169 1.53 15.46 -4.97
C LEU A 169 1.37 16.40 -3.78
N SER A 170 0.92 17.63 -4.03
CA SER A 170 0.63 18.60 -2.97
C SER A 170 -0.41 18.05 -2.00
N GLY A 171 -1.54 17.56 -2.50
CA GLY A 171 -2.60 16.98 -1.66
C GLY A 171 -2.19 15.71 -0.91
N ALA A 172 -1.32 14.88 -1.50
CA ALA A 172 -0.76 13.72 -0.82
C ALA A 172 0.19 14.13 0.32
N LEU A 173 1.04 15.14 0.11
CA LEU A 173 1.95 15.68 1.12
C LEU A 173 1.20 16.40 2.25
N ASP A 174 0.11 17.09 1.95
CA ASP A 174 -0.78 17.70 2.95
C ASP A 174 -1.41 16.64 3.85
N MET A 175 -1.87 15.53 3.27
CA MET A 175 -2.39 14.40 4.03
C MET A 175 -1.30 13.72 4.85
N ALA A 176 -0.11 13.49 4.28
CA ALA A 176 1.03 12.96 5.01
C ALA A 176 1.42 13.85 6.21
N SER A 177 1.43 15.18 6.01
CA SER A 177 1.70 16.16 7.06
C SER A 177 0.62 16.15 8.15
N THR A 178 -0.64 15.98 7.74
CA THR A 178 -1.76 15.82 8.68
C THR A 178 -1.59 14.57 9.54
N ILE A 179 -1.21 13.43 8.94
CA ILE A 179 -0.93 12.18 9.67
C ILE A 179 0.29 12.36 10.58
N ALA A 180 1.38 12.95 10.07
CA ALA A 180 2.63 13.16 10.82
C ALA A 180 2.46 14.11 12.03
N SER A 181 1.43 14.96 12.03
CA SER A 181 1.07 15.82 13.16
C SER A 181 0.44 15.06 14.34
N LYS A 182 0.00 13.80 14.14
CA LYS A 182 -0.65 12.99 15.16
C LYS A 182 0.38 12.21 15.99
N SER A 183 -0.07 11.63 17.09
CA SER A 183 0.72 10.70 17.90
C SER A 183 1.20 9.54 17.01
N PRO A 184 2.52 9.32 16.86
CA PRO A 184 3.02 8.22 16.06
C PRO A 184 2.68 6.87 16.70
N VAL A 185 2.59 6.80 18.05
CA VAL A 185 2.09 5.61 18.77
C VAL A 185 0.67 5.27 18.34
N ALA A 186 -0.24 6.25 18.38
CA ALA A 186 -1.64 6.02 18.01
C ALA A 186 -1.82 5.66 16.54
N VAL A 187 -1.13 6.36 15.63
CA VAL A 187 -1.22 6.13 14.19
C VAL A 187 -0.70 4.75 13.80
N GLN A 188 0.50 4.38 14.26
CA GLN A 188 1.10 3.09 13.91
C GLN A 188 0.30 1.93 14.51
N ALA A 189 -0.16 2.05 15.77
CA ALA A 189 -1.05 1.06 16.39
C ALA A 189 -2.38 0.91 15.64
N THR A 190 -2.94 2.02 15.13
CA THR A 190 -4.15 2.01 14.30
C THR A 190 -3.92 1.25 13.00
N LYS A 191 -2.81 1.50 12.29
CA LYS A 191 -2.46 0.75 11.07
C LYS A 191 -2.35 -0.75 11.36
N MET A 192 -1.59 -1.12 12.40
CA MET A 192 -1.44 -2.52 12.81
C MET A 192 -2.79 -3.20 13.09
N ALA A 193 -3.68 -2.51 13.81
CA ALA A 193 -5.00 -3.03 14.14
C ALA A 193 -5.91 -3.18 12.92
N LEU A 194 -5.89 -2.22 11.98
CA LEU A 194 -6.68 -2.28 10.75
C LEU A 194 -6.22 -3.40 9.82
N VAL A 195 -4.91 -3.57 9.66
CA VAL A 195 -4.35 -4.67 8.86
C VAL A 195 -4.71 -6.03 9.48
N HIS A 196 -4.59 -6.16 10.81
CA HIS A 196 -4.99 -7.38 11.50
C HIS A 196 -6.49 -7.66 11.36
N ALA A 197 -7.35 -6.67 11.62
CA ALA A 197 -8.80 -6.81 11.57
C ALA A 197 -9.34 -7.16 10.16
N ARG A 198 -8.63 -6.78 9.10
CA ARG A 198 -8.99 -7.14 7.72
C ARG A 198 -9.03 -8.66 7.49
N ASP A 199 -8.17 -9.40 8.20
CA ASP A 199 -7.89 -10.80 7.92
C ASP A 199 -8.34 -11.75 9.05
N HIS A 200 -8.99 -11.21 10.10
CA HIS A 200 -9.45 -11.97 11.27
C HIS A 200 -10.91 -11.64 11.61
N PRO A 201 -11.66 -12.58 12.23
CA PRO A 201 -12.98 -12.31 12.78
C PRO A 201 -12.95 -11.14 13.78
N VAL A 202 -14.09 -10.45 13.92
CA VAL A 202 -14.21 -9.26 14.78
C VAL A 202 -13.70 -9.51 16.21
N GLN A 203 -14.01 -10.67 16.79
CA GLN A 203 -13.58 -10.98 18.15
C GLN A 203 -12.05 -11.13 18.27
N GLU A 204 -11.39 -11.75 17.30
CA GLU A 204 -9.92 -11.86 17.28
C GLU A 204 -9.27 -10.49 17.10
N GLY A 205 -9.86 -9.61 16.27
CA GLY A 205 -9.43 -8.22 16.15
C GLY A 205 -9.56 -7.43 17.47
N LEU A 206 -10.66 -7.63 18.21
CA LEU A 206 -10.86 -7.01 19.54
C LEU A 206 -9.86 -7.54 20.57
N ASP A 207 -9.51 -8.82 20.51
CA ASP A 207 -8.51 -9.43 21.38
C ASP A 207 -7.12 -8.88 21.09
N PHE A 208 -6.75 -8.76 19.82
CA PHE A 208 -5.49 -8.17 19.37
C PHE A 208 -5.33 -6.72 19.83
N ILE A 209 -6.33 -5.85 19.57
CA ILE A 209 -6.23 -4.42 19.95
C ILE A 209 -6.21 -4.21 21.46
N ARG A 210 -6.83 -5.10 22.24
CA ARG A 210 -6.77 -5.08 23.71
C ARG A 210 -5.35 -5.34 24.22
N ILE A 211 -4.65 -6.32 23.64
CA ILE A 211 -3.25 -6.64 23.97
C ILE A 211 -2.32 -5.51 23.52
N LEU A 212 -2.58 -4.89 22.36
CA LEU A 212 -1.80 -3.75 21.91
C LEU A 212 -1.98 -2.54 22.83
N ASN A 213 -3.24 -2.17 23.12
CA ASN A 213 -3.56 -0.96 23.87
C ASN A 213 -3.28 -1.04 25.37
N MET A 214 -3.20 -2.22 26.00
CA MET A 214 -2.76 -2.31 27.41
C MET A 214 -1.37 -1.69 27.61
N SER A 215 -0.51 -1.72 26.58
CA SER A 215 0.79 -1.04 26.59
C SER A 215 0.70 0.37 26.01
N MET A 216 0.07 0.54 24.83
CA MET A 216 0.10 1.83 24.11
C MET A 216 -0.65 2.97 24.82
N LEU A 217 -1.65 2.66 25.66
CA LEU A 217 -2.35 3.65 26.49
C LEU A 217 -1.46 4.25 27.60
N GLN A 218 -0.34 3.61 27.92
CA GLN A 218 0.62 4.11 28.89
C GLN A 218 1.61 5.13 28.27
N SER A 219 1.52 5.39 26.97
CA SER A 219 2.33 6.43 26.32
C SER A 219 2.01 7.82 26.86
N GLU A 220 3.03 8.68 26.91
CA GLU A 220 2.85 10.09 27.30
C GLU A 220 2.00 10.87 26.28
N ASP A 221 1.88 10.37 25.05
CA ASP A 221 1.09 10.95 23.97
C ASP A 221 -0.38 11.14 24.36
N VAL A 222 -0.97 10.23 25.14
CA VAL A 222 -2.35 10.37 25.63
C VAL A 222 -2.50 11.60 26.52
N LYS A 223 -1.56 11.80 27.46
CA LYS A 223 -1.58 12.96 28.36
C LYS A 223 -1.32 14.26 27.59
N ILE A 224 -0.34 14.25 26.68
CA ILE A 224 0.00 15.40 25.83
C ILE A 224 -1.22 15.83 25.00
N ALA A 225 -1.91 14.87 24.37
CA ALA A 225 -3.11 15.15 23.59
C ALA A 225 -4.26 15.69 24.45
N ALA A 226 -4.48 15.11 25.63
CA ALA A 226 -5.51 15.58 26.56
C ALA A 226 -5.26 17.02 27.02
N MET A 227 -4.02 17.37 27.39
CA MET A 227 -3.65 18.72 27.81
C MET A 227 -3.82 19.73 26.66
N ALA A 228 -3.38 19.40 25.45
CA ALA A 228 -3.55 20.25 24.29
C ALA A 228 -5.05 20.54 24.02
N GLN A 229 -5.91 19.52 24.11
CA GLN A 229 -7.35 19.69 23.91
C GLN A 229 -8.00 20.54 25.02
N MET A 230 -7.63 20.33 26.28
CA MET A 230 -8.14 21.12 27.41
C MET A 230 -7.73 22.60 27.32
N SER A 231 -6.57 22.90 26.72
CA SER A 231 -6.08 24.26 26.51
C SER A 231 -6.82 25.05 25.41
N LYS A 232 -7.80 24.44 24.73
CA LYS A 232 -8.56 25.05 23.62
C LYS A 232 -7.67 25.64 22.51
N GLY A 233 -6.51 25.02 22.26
CA GLY A 233 -5.59 25.40 21.19
C GLY A 233 -4.47 26.36 21.60
N GLU A 234 -4.39 26.76 22.87
CA GLU A 234 -3.26 27.54 23.38
C GLU A 234 -1.95 26.72 23.41
N ILE A 235 -2.05 25.40 23.64
CA ILE A 235 -0.93 24.46 23.63
C ILE A 235 -1.04 23.54 22.41
N LYS A 236 0.00 23.53 21.57
CA LYS A 236 0.13 22.56 20.47
C LYS A 236 0.73 21.25 20.98
N ALA A 237 0.07 20.13 20.69
CA ALA A 237 0.61 18.81 20.97
C ALA A 237 1.88 18.55 20.14
N THR A 238 2.96 18.20 20.81
CA THR A 238 4.21 17.75 20.19
C THR A 238 4.56 16.40 20.77
N PHE A 239 4.64 15.39 19.92
CA PHE A 239 4.89 14.01 20.32
C PHE A 239 6.35 13.63 20.07
N SER A 240 6.89 12.77 20.92
CA SER A 240 8.25 12.23 20.78
C SER A 240 8.37 11.34 19.53
N LYS A 241 9.61 11.05 19.13
CA LYS A 241 9.90 10.01 18.14
C LYS A 241 9.65 8.62 18.74
N LEU A 242 9.42 7.63 17.90
CA LEU A 242 9.22 6.22 18.26
C LEU A 242 10.48 5.42 17.97
#